data_AF-A0A7R9UAR9-F1
#
_entry.id   AF-A0A7R9UAR9-F1
#
_cell.length_a   1.000
_cell.length_b   1.000
_cell.length_c   1.000
_cell.angle_alpha   90.00
_cell.angle_beta   90.00
_cell.angle_gamma   90.00
#
_symmetry.space_group_name_H-M   'P 1'
#
loop_
_entity.id
_entity.type
_entity.pdbx_description
1 polymer ?
#
loop_
_entity_poly.entity_id
_entity_poly.type
_entity_poly.pdbx_seq_one_letter_code
_entity_poly.pdbx_strand_id
1 'polypeptide(L)'
;EMIYNLGYEQYLVGRSHECDYPPACLSLPQVSFATIDTSKTSAEIDHSVKTQIVKGLSVYRMDAELLRELRPDVIITQDSCRVCAVSTNDLETSIPTLRLTEADFDPEV
;
A
#
# COMPACT_ATOMS: atom_id res chain seq x y z
N GLU A 1 4.96 -3.08 10.63
CA GLU A 1 5.19 -4.00 11.76
C GLU A 1 5.88 -5.32 11.38
N MET A 2 5.28 -6.21 10.57
CA MET A 2 5.80 -7.59 10.34
C MET A 2 7.30 -7.66 10.01
N ILE A 3 7.79 -6.82 9.11
CA ILE A 3 9.21 -6.81 8.69
C ILE A 3 10.15 -6.44 9.84
N TYR A 4 9.73 -5.55 10.75
CA TYR A 4 10.48 -5.24 11.97
C TYR A 4 10.51 -6.43 12.93
N ASN A 5 9.38 -7.10 13.14
CA ASN A 5 9.33 -8.28 14.01
C ASN A 5 10.19 -9.44 13.49
N LEU A 6 10.44 -9.49 12.18
CA LEU A 6 11.32 -10.46 11.55
C LEU A 6 12.81 -10.04 11.53
N GLY A 7 13.17 -8.83 11.97
CA GLY A 7 14.55 -8.33 12.01
C GLY A 7 15.13 -7.94 10.64
N TYR A 8 14.27 -7.51 9.72
CA TYR A 8 14.63 -7.13 8.35
C TYR A 8 14.42 -5.64 8.05
N GLU A 9 14.24 -4.80 9.08
CA GLU A 9 13.96 -3.37 8.94
C GLU A 9 15.04 -2.59 8.17
N GLN A 10 16.29 -3.06 8.20
CA GLN A 10 17.41 -2.46 7.47
C GLN A 10 17.24 -2.52 5.94
N TYR A 11 16.35 -3.37 5.44
CA TYR A 11 16.06 -3.49 4.00
C TYR A 11 14.88 -2.62 3.56
N LEU A 12 14.17 -1.98 4.49
CA LEU A 12 13.04 -1.14 4.15
C LEU A 12 13.51 0.20 3.57
N VAL A 13 13.02 0.52 2.36
CA VAL A 13 13.32 1.80 1.67
C VAL A 13 12.10 2.73 1.61
N GLY A 14 10.91 2.23 1.91
CA GLY A 14 9.67 3.01 1.89
C GLY A 14 8.55 2.27 2.61
N ARG A 15 7.45 2.97 2.88
CA ARG A 15 6.30 2.44 3.63
C ARG A 15 4.96 2.94 3.10
N SER A 16 3.88 2.24 3.42
CA SER A 16 2.53 2.77 3.18
C SER A 16 2.19 3.90 4.17
N HIS A 17 1.13 4.66 3.87
CA HIS A 17 0.61 5.69 4.79
C HIS A 17 0.09 5.13 6.11
N GLU A 18 -0.39 3.88 6.10
CA GLU A 18 -0.93 3.20 7.28
C GLU A 18 0.16 2.47 8.08
N CYS A 19 1.36 2.29 7.53
CA CYS A 19 2.47 1.73 8.29
C CYS A 19 3.03 2.77 9.25
N ASP A 20 2.49 2.88 10.47
CA ASP A 20 2.90 3.86 11.48
C ASP A 20 3.58 3.24 12.71
N TYR A 21 3.69 1.90 12.74
CA TYR A 21 4.30 1.15 13.83
C TYR A 21 5.31 0.07 13.37
N PRO A 22 6.47 -0.06 14.07
CA PRO A 22 6.92 0.73 15.22
C PRO A 22 7.30 2.16 14.84
N PRO A 23 7.39 3.12 15.78
CA PRO A 23 7.67 4.54 15.46
C PRO A 23 8.92 4.79 14.61
N ALA A 24 9.89 3.87 14.65
CA ALA A 24 11.07 3.91 13.79
C ALA A 24 10.73 3.91 12.30
N CYS A 25 9.62 3.28 11.88
CA CYS A 25 9.21 3.26 10.47
C CYS A 25 8.79 4.63 9.94
N LEU A 26 8.44 5.58 10.81
CA LEU A 26 8.07 6.94 10.40
C LEU A 26 9.24 7.71 9.78
N SER A 27 10.48 7.24 9.96
CA SER A 27 11.66 7.76 9.26
C SER A 27 11.71 7.35 7.78
N LEU A 28 10.98 6.32 7.38
CA LEU A 28 10.91 5.86 5.99
C LEU A 28 9.97 6.75 5.17
N PRO A 29 10.31 7.01 3.89
CA PRO A 29 9.44 7.71 2.97
C PRO A 29 8.08 7.00 2.82
N GLN A 30 7.01 7.78 2.86
CA GLN A 30 5.67 7.29 2.61
C GLN A 30 5.39 7.28 1.10
N VAL A 31 5.07 6.11 0.54
CA VAL A 31 4.89 5.91 -0.92
C VAL A 31 3.43 5.75 -1.35
N SER A 32 2.48 5.76 -0.41
CA SER A 32 1.03 5.66 -0.71
C SER A 32 0.25 6.72 0.04
N PHE A 33 -0.94 7.06 -0.45
CA PHE A 33 -1.81 8.08 0.14
C PHE A 33 -3.27 7.72 -0.10
N ALA A 34 -4.14 8.04 0.85
CA ALA A 34 -5.58 8.00 0.62
C ALA A 34 -5.99 9.07 -0.43
N THR A 35 -6.91 8.71 -1.33
CA THR A 35 -7.56 9.65 -2.27
C THR A 35 -8.86 10.22 -1.70
N ILE A 36 -9.31 9.69 -0.57
CA ILE A 36 -10.46 10.15 0.20
C ILE A 36 -10.01 10.94 1.42
N ASP A 37 -10.88 11.84 1.88
CA ASP A 37 -10.65 12.61 3.11
C ASP A 37 -11.07 11.80 4.34
N THR A 38 -10.08 11.32 5.08
CA THR A 38 -10.27 10.48 6.27
C THR A 38 -10.62 11.28 7.54
N SER A 39 -10.67 12.62 7.46
CA SER A 39 -11.08 13.48 8.60
C SER A 39 -12.60 13.61 8.75
N LYS A 40 -13.37 13.10 7.77
CA LYS A 40 -14.84 13.17 7.73
C LYS A 40 -15.51 12.13 8.63
N THR A 41 -16.83 12.25 8.77
CA THR A 41 -17.61 11.23 9.49
C THR A 41 -17.57 9.89 8.74
N SER A 42 -17.77 8.79 9.46
CA SER A 42 -17.79 7.45 8.87
C SER A 42 -18.82 7.30 7.74
N ALA A 43 -19.98 7.97 7.84
CA ALA A 43 -21.01 7.94 6.80
C ALA A 43 -20.55 8.65 5.51
N GLU A 44 -19.83 9.76 5.65
CA GLU A 44 -19.28 10.51 4.51
C GLU A 44 -18.09 9.78 3.87
N ILE A 45 -17.27 9.12 4.69
CA ILE A 45 -16.17 8.25 4.22
C ILE A 45 -16.77 7.08 3.42
N ASP A 46 -17.75 6.37 3.98
CA ASP A 46 -18.45 5.27 3.29
C ASP A 46 -19.04 5.71 1.94
N HIS A 47 -19.69 6.88 1.91
CA HIS A 47 -20.21 7.44 0.67
C HIS A 47 -19.09 7.74 -0.35
N SER A 48 -17.97 8.29 0.11
CA SER A 48 -16.81 8.61 -0.74
C SER A 48 -16.17 7.34 -1.31
N VAL A 49 -15.98 6.31 -0.48
CA VAL A 49 -15.46 5.00 -0.89
C VAL A 49 -16.38 4.37 -1.94
N LYS A 50 -17.69 4.29 -1.68
CA LYS A 50 -18.67 3.74 -2.65
C LYS A 50 -18.63 4.49 -3.98
N THR A 51 -18.49 5.82 -3.93
CA THR A 51 -18.39 6.65 -5.14
C THR A 51 -17.13 6.35 -5.96
N GLN A 52 -15.97 6.15 -5.30
CA GLN A 52 -14.72 5.78 -5.97
C GLN A 52 -14.85 4.40 -6.64
N ILE A 53 -15.38 3.41 -5.91
CA ILE A 53 -15.59 2.04 -6.42
C ILE A 53 -16.49 2.04 -7.66
N VAL A 54 -17.62 2.74 -7.62
CA VAL A 54 -18.55 2.82 -8.78
C VAL A 54 -17.89 3.45 -10.00
N LYS A 55 -16.93 4.35 -9.79
CA LYS A 55 -16.15 4.99 -10.86
C LYS A 55 -14.95 4.14 -11.32
N GLY A 56 -14.70 2.98 -10.70
CA GLY A 56 -13.52 2.17 -10.96
C GLY A 56 -12.21 2.84 -10.55
N LEU A 57 -12.26 3.78 -9.60
CA LEU A 57 -11.11 4.52 -9.10
C LEU A 57 -10.63 3.91 -7.78
N SER A 58 -9.32 3.88 -7.58
CA SER A 58 -8.73 3.42 -6.33
C SER A 58 -8.92 4.45 -5.21
N VAL A 59 -9.20 3.95 -4.00
CA VAL A 59 -9.24 4.77 -2.77
C VAL A 59 -7.83 5.14 -2.29
N TYR A 60 -6.80 4.57 -2.92
CA TYR A 60 -5.40 4.87 -2.68
C TYR A 60 -4.71 5.34 -3.96
N ARG A 61 -3.66 6.11 -3.78
CA ARG A 61 -2.71 6.48 -4.84
C ARG A 61 -1.31 6.15 -4.38
N MET A 62 -0.48 5.68 -5.30
CA MET A 62 0.94 5.46 -5.08
C MET A 62 1.74 6.63 -5.65
N ASP A 63 2.87 6.96 -5.01
CA ASP A 63 3.84 7.89 -5.57
C ASP A 63 4.81 7.13 -6.48
N ALA A 64 4.46 7.06 -7.76
CA ALA A 64 5.22 6.36 -8.78
C ALA A 64 6.61 6.96 -9.01
N GLU A 65 6.79 8.26 -8.75
CA GLU A 65 8.09 8.92 -8.89
C GLU A 65 9.01 8.53 -7.75
N LEU A 66 8.53 8.67 -6.52
CA LEU A 66 9.27 8.26 -5.32
C LEU A 66 9.61 6.75 -5.36
N LEU A 67 8.67 5.90 -5.76
CA LEU A 67 8.95 4.46 -5.91
C LEU A 67 10.08 4.18 -6.91
N ARG A 68 10.14 4.93 -8.02
CA ARG A 68 11.21 4.80 -9.01
C ARG A 68 12.55 5.28 -8.46
N GLU A 69 12.55 6.32 -7.64
CA GLU A 69 13.77 6.84 -6.98
C GLU A 69 14.29 5.87 -5.93
N LEU A 70 13.40 5.30 -5.12
CA LEU A 70 13.74 4.34 -4.07
C LEU A 70 14.24 3.00 -4.62
N ARG A 71 13.85 2.65 -5.84
CA ARG A 71 14.23 1.39 -6.53
C ARG A 71 14.08 0.15 -5.62
N PRO A 72 12.87 -0.14 -5.11
CA PRO A 72 12.67 -1.33 -4.31
C PRO A 72 12.86 -2.59 -5.16
N ASP A 73 13.60 -3.56 -4.64
CA ASP A 73 13.74 -4.89 -5.26
C ASP A 73 12.48 -5.74 -5.06
N VAL A 74 11.79 -5.55 -3.93
CA VAL A 74 10.60 -6.31 -3.52
C VAL A 74 9.55 -5.35 -2.95
N ILE A 75 8.29 -5.52 -3.35
CA ILE A 75 7.14 -4.87 -2.71
C ILE A 75 6.34 -5.92 -1.97
N ILE A 76 6.13 -5.70 -0.67
CA ILE A 76 5.31 -6.55 0.18
C ILE A 76 3.99 -5.83 0.40
N THR A 77 2.89 -6.46 0.01
CA THR A 77 1.52 -5.98 0.19
C THR A 77 0.64 -7.11 0.70
N GLN A 78 -0.56 -6.76 1.16
CA GLN A 78 -1.60 -7.73 1.52
C GLN A 78 -2.87 -7.33 0.78
N ASP A 79 -3.32 -8.13 -0.19
CA ASP A 79 -4.63 -7.95 -0.82
C ASP A 79 -5.74 -8.57 0.04
N SER A 80 -5.84 -8.12 1.29
CA SER A 80 -6.83 -8.64 2.23
C SER A 80 -8.24 -8.10 1.93
N CYS A 81 -8.37 -7.09 1.07
CA CYS A 81 -9.60 -6.36 0.86
C CYS A 81 -9.61 -5.66 -0.51
N ARG A 82 -10.43 -6.14 -1.45
CA ARG A 82 -10.62 -5.53 -2.78
C ARG A 82 -11.07 -4.06 -2.80
N VAL A 83 -11.49 -3.54 -1.65
CA VAL A 83 -11.95 -2.15 -1.47
C VAL A 83 -10.89 -1.28 -0.80
N CYS A 84 -10.20 -1.84 0.18
CA CYS A 84 -9.42 -1.11 1.18
C CYS A 84 -7.96 -1.56 1.24
N ALA A 85 -7.51 -2.40 0.30
CA ALA A 85 -6.11 -2.65 0.04
C ALA A 85 -5.67 -1.98 -1.27
N VAL A 86 -4.38 -1.67 -1.38
CA VAL A 86 -3.76 -1.31 -2.67
C VAL A 86 -3.78 -2.56 -3.54
N SER A 87 -4.43 -2.46 -4.71
CA SER A 87 -4.58 -3.61 -5.61
C SER A 87 -3.32 -3.86 -6.43
N THR A 88 -3.15 -5.10 -6.91
CA THR A 88 -2.13 -5.47 -7.91
C THR A 88 -2.19 -4.53 -9.12
N ASN A 89 -3.38 -4.19 -9.59
CA ASN A 89 -3.58 -3.26 -10.70
C ASN A 89 -3.06 -1.83 -10.40
N ASP A 90 -3.22 -1.35 -9.17
CA ASP A 90 -2.68 -0.05 -8.74
C ASP A 90 -1.14 -0.06 -8.77
N LEU A 91 -0.53 -1.18 -8.36
CA LEU A 91 0.92 -1.38 -8.41
C LEU A 91 1.43 -1.46 -9.85
N GLU A 92 0.79 -2.25 -10.72
CA GLU A 92 1.17 -2.37 -12.13
C GLU A 92 1.09 -1.02 -12.87
N THR A 93 0.02 -0.25 -12.60
CA THR A 93 -0.16 1.07 -13.20
C THR A 93 0.92 2.05 -12.72
N SER A 94 1.35 1.94 -11.47
CA SER A 94 2.32 2.86 -10.85
C SER A 94 3.77 2.49 -11.14
N ILE A 95 4.07 1.19 -11.28
CA ILE A 95 5.42 0.67 -11.53
C ILE A 95 5.36 -0.44 -12.59
N PRO A 96 5.21 -0.11 -13.88
CA PRO A 96 5.02 -1.09 -14.95
C PRO A 96 6.20 -2.06 -15.15
N THR A 97 7.36 -1.72 -14.60
CA THR A 97 8.60 -2.51 -14.69
C THR A 97 8.74 -3.55 -13.59
N LEU A 98 7.90 -3.51 -12.56
CA LEU A 98 8.00 -4.46 -11.45
C LEU A 98 7.37 -5.79 -11.87
N ARG A 99 8.11 -6.90 -11.74
CA ARG A 99 7.51 -8.23 -11.88
C ARG A 99 6.80 -8.57 -10.59
N LEU A 100 5.47 -8.57 -10.63
CA LEU A 100 4.67 -9.08 -9.52
C LEU A 100 4.65 -10.60 -9.60
N THR A 101 5.12 -11.24 -8.53
CA THR A 101 4.93 -12.67 -8.30
C THR A 101 4.00 -12.79 -7.11
N GLU A 102 2.79 -13.29 -7.33
CA GLU A 102 1.92 -13.71 -6.24
C GLU A 102 2.56 -14.94 -5.60
N ALA A 103 3.05 -14.77 -4.38
CA ALA A 103 3.41 -15.90 -3.54
C ALA A 103 2.16 -16.28 -2.76
N ASP A 104 1.42 -17.27 -3.25
CA ASP A 104 0.37 -17.92 -2.47
C ASP A 104 1.03 -18.55 -1.24
N PHE A 105 0.80 -17.94 -0.08
CA PHE A 105 1.16 -18.55 1.20
C PHE A 105 0.16 -19.67 1.45
N ASP A 106 0.57 -20.91 1.16
CA ASP A 106 -0.18 -22.10 1.57
C ASP A 106 -0.08 -22.24 3.09
N PRO A 107 -1.16 -22.03 3.86
CA PRO A 107 -1.11 -22.14 5.32
C PRO A 107 -0.91 -23.59 5.81
N GLU A 108 -0.91 -24.58 4.91
CA GLU A 108 -0.70 -26.00 5.22
C GLU A 108 0.75 -26.49 5.00
N VAL A 109 1.69 -25.63 4.57
CA VAL A 109 3.13 -25.97 4.37
C VAL A 109 4.04 -25.28 5.38
#